data_AF-E4YVM9-F1
#
_entry.id   AF-E4YVM9-F1
#
_cell.length_a   1.000
_cell.length_b   1.000
_cell.length_c   1.000
_cell.angle_alpha   90.00
_cell.angle_beta   90.00
_cell.angle_gamma   90.00
#
_symmetry.space_group_name_H-M   'P 1'
#
loop_
_entity.id
_entity.type
_entity.pdbx_description
1 polymer ?
#
loop_
_entity_poly.entity_id
_entity_poly.type
_entity_poly.pdbx_seq_one_letter_code
_entity_poly.pdbx_strand_id
1 'polypeptide(L)'
;MGDPTISKLQSFGFSFWLCNTALWFVLFLSFTYKLQPWFLQKSESRLGKWYRRECTANQINCTSLTSSTLHAILTFFAGLYIVCFDPNVTWEFPDSTSNILKWTQSMSLGYFLADYIVLVHTRELGGTGPVLFHHTSATAAFLVSLWYNKMGWYSCFRLLSEFSTPFVNFSHYTNFKRNCHFFVNL
;
A
#
# COMPACT_ATOMS: atom_id res chain seq x y z
N MET A 1 -20.28 -12.85 32.18
CA MET A 1 -21.17 -12.26 31.15
C MET A 1 -20.52 -10.97 30.71
N GLY A 2 -20.07 -10.89 29.45
CA GLY A 2 -19.34 -9.71 28.95
C GLY A 2 -20.24 -8.50 28.79
N ASP A 3 -19.72 -7.32 29.09
CA ASP A 3 -20.41 -6.04 29.00
C ASP A 3 -20.96 -5.79 27.57
N PRO A 4 -22.28 -5.60 27.39
CA PRO A 4 -22.90 -5.38 26.08
C PRO A 4 -22.47 -4.06 25.40
N THR A 5 -21.79 -3.17 26.13
CA THR A 5 -21.18 -1.95 25.59
C THR A 5 -19.88 -2.24 24.86
N ILE A 6 -19.09 -3.21 25.35
CA ILE A 6 -17.84 -3.67 24.72
C ILE A 6 -18.15 -4.42 23.41
N SER A 7 -19.22 -5.21 23.36
CA SER A 7 -19.63 -5.91 22.14
C SER A 7 -20.14 -4.97 21.04
N LYS A 8 -20.81 -3.86 21.40
CA LYS A 8 -21.23 -2.83 20.44
C LYS A 8 -20.05 -2.05 19.85
N LEU A 9 -19.03 -1.72 20.66
CA LEU A 9 -17.78 -1.12 20.19
C LEU A 9 -16.99 -2.06 19.26
N GLN A 10 -17.04 -3.38 19.51
CA GLN A 10 -16.47 -4.38 18.61
C GLN A 10 -17.23 -4.48 17.27
N SER A 11 -18.57 -4.34 17.26
CA SER A 11 -19.37 -4.35 16.02
C SER A 11 -19.23 -3.07 15.18
N PHE A 12 -19.07 -1.91 15.83
CA PHE A 12 -18.66 -0.68 15.13
C PHE A 12 -17.25 -0.81 14.56
N GLY A 13 -16.39 -1.60 15.20
CA GLY A 13 -15.02 -1.86 14.78
C GLY A 13 -14.93 -2.40 13.35
N PHE A 14 -15.43 -3.62 13.09
CA PHE A 14 -15.17 -4.27 11.80
C PHE A 14 -15.71 -3.49 10.59
N SER A 15 -16.96 -3.05 10.63
CA SER A 15 -17.56 -2.27 9.53
C SER A 15 -16.86 -0.93 9.31
N PHE A 16 -16.44 -0.26 10.39
CA PHE A 16 -15.65 0.97 10.28
C PHE A 16 -14.31 0.72 9.59
N TRP A 17 -13.59 -0.33 9.96
CA TRP A 17 -12.30 -0.67 9.33
C TRP A 17 -12.48 -1.08 7.87
N LEU A 18 -13.56 -1.79 7.53
CA LEU A 18 -13.88 -2.12 6.14
C LEU A 18 -14.18 -0.86 5.31
N CYS A 19 -15.00 0.07 5.82
CA CYS A 19 -15.25 1.36 5.19
C CYS A 19 -13.96 2.17 5.02
N ASN A 20 -13.10 2.15 6.02
CA ASN A 20 -11.81 2.81 5.98
C ASN A 20 -10.88 2.20 4.92
N THR A 21 -10.77 0.88 4.86
CA THR A 21 -10.04 0.18 3.80
C THR A 21 -10.59 0.52 2.41
N ALA A 22 -11.92 0.54 2.24
CA ALA A 22 -12.55 0.94 0.99
C ALA A 22 -12.24 2.39 0.60
N LEU A 23 -12.24 3.30 1.57
CA LEU A 23 -11.82 4.69 1.37
C LEU A 23 -10.38 4.77 0.88
N TRP A 24 -9.43 4.12 1.58
CA TRP A 24 -8.02 4.11 1.17
C TRP A 24 -7.81 3.47 -0.19
N PHE A 25 -8.52 2.38 -0.49
CA PHE A 25 -8.53 1.76 -1.80
C PHE A 25 -8.92 2.76 -2.90
N VAL A 26 -10.03 3.47 -2.73
CA VAL A 26 -10.48 4.49 -3.70
C VAL A 26 -9.50 5.66 -3.80
N LEU A 27 -8.92 6.09 -2.67
CA LEU A 27 -7.93 7.16 -2.64
C LEU A 27 -6.66 6.78 -3.41
N PHE A 28 -6.08 5.61 -3.15
CA PHE A 28 -4.89 5.14 -3.87
C PHE A 28 -5.18 4.90 -5.35
N LEU A 29 -6.33 4.32 -5.69
CA LEU A 29 -6.71 4.11 -7.09
C LEU A 29 -6.90 5.44 -7.83
N SER A 30 -7.56 6.42 -7.19
CA SER A 30 -7.73 7.77 -7.74
C SER A 30 -6.40 8.52 -7.83
N PHE A 31 -5.50 8.30 -6.87
CA PHE A 31 -4.16 8.87 -6.87
C PHE A 31 -3.36 8.37 -8.08
N THR A 32 -3.32 7.05 -8.30
CA THR A 32 -2.61 6.41 -9.42
C THR A 32 -3.21 6.78 -10.78
N TYR A 33 -4.53 6.68 -10.96
CA TYR A 33 -5.15 6.81 -12.29
C TYR A 33 -5.62 8.22 -12.67
N LYS A 34 -5.76 9.15 -11.71
CA LYS A 34 -6.30 10.50 -11.99
C LYS A 34 -5.38 11.61 -11.51
N LEU A 35 -5.06 11.64 -10.22
CA LEU A 35 -4.35 12.80 -9.64
C LEU A 35 -2.92 12.92 -10.16
N GLN A 36 -2.15 11.83 -10.13
CA GLN A 36 -0.78 11.84 -10.63
C GLN A 36 -0.70 12.08 -12.15
N PRO A 37 -1.48 11.38 -13.01
CA PRO A 37 -1.48 11.66 -14.44
C PRO A 37 -1.82 13.11 -14.75
N TRP A 38 -2.85 13.67 -14.11
CA TRP A 38 -3.23 15.08 -14.29
C TRP A 38 -2.08 16.04 -13.94
N PHE A 39 -1.37 15.76 -12.84
CA PHE A 39 -0.22 16.57 -12.41
C PHE A 39 0.97 16.42 -13.37
N LEU A 40 1.33 15.19 -13.73
CA LEU A 40 2.49 14.89 -14.60
C LEU A 40 2.28 15.41 -16.03
N GLN A 41 1.05 15.33 -16.56
CA GLN A 41 0.70 15.89 -17.87
C GLN A 41 0.93 17.40 -17.93
N LYS A 42 0.63 18.13 -16.84
CA LYS A 42 0.81 19.59 -16.77
C LYS A 42 2.20 20.04 -16.33
N SER A 43 3.03 19.11 -15.82
CA SER A 43 4.34 19.44 -15.27
C SER A 43 5.35 19.75 -16.38
N GLU A 44 6.07 20.86 -16.26
CA GLU A 44 7.20 21.22 -17.15
C GLU A 44 8.54 20.61 -16.70
N SER A 45 8.51 19.80 -15.64
CA SER A 45 9.67 19.04 -15.17
C SER A 45 10.18 18.04 -16.22
N ARG A 46 11.42 17.57 -16.04
CA ARG A 46 11.99 16.51 -16.88
C ARG A 46 11.11 15.25 -16.89
N LEU A 47 10.55 14.89 -15.73
CA LEU A 47 9.66 13.74 -15.58
C LEU A 47 8.32 13.95 -16.31
N GLY A 48 7.70 15.14 -16.18
CA GLY A 48 6.47 15.46 -16.90
C GLY A 48 6.64 15.43 -18.42
N LYS A 49 7.76 15.95 -18.94
CA LYS A 49 8.11 15.88 -20.36
C LYS A 49 8.33 14.44 -20.86
N TRP A 50 8.97 13.59 -20.06
CA TRP A 50 9.11 12.16 -20.35
C TRP A 50 7.74 11.46 -20.35
N TYR A 51 6.94 11.69 -19.30
CA TYR A 51 5.63 11.07 -19.12
C TYR A 51 4.71 11.30 -20.33
N ARG A 52 4.66 12.52 -20.87
CA ARG A 52 3.85 12.87 -22.05
C ARG A 52 4.25 12.15 -23.34
N ARG A 53 5.49 11.67 -23.45
CA ARG A 53 6.02 11.01 -24.66
C ARG A 53 5.93 9.50 -24.61
N GLU A 54 5.66 8.96 -23.43
CA GLU A 54 5.70 7.53 -23.15
C GLU A 54 4.34 6.86 -23.43
N CYS A 55 4.32 5.56 -23.66
CA CYS A 55 3.08 4.80 -23.82
C CYS A 55 2.28 4.69 -22.51
N THR A 56 0.97 4.45 -22.63
CA THR A 56 0.03 4.36 -21.49
C THR A 56 0.49 3.37 -20.42
N ALA A 57 1.07 2.25 -20.82
CA ALA A 57 1.47 1.21 -19.89
C ALA A 57 2.63 1.69 -18.98
N ASN A 58 3.66 2.32 -19.55
CA ASN A 58 4.78 2.89 -18.79
C ASN A 58 4.37 4.13 -17.97
N GLN A 59 3.40 4.90 -18.44
CA GLN A 59 2.78 5.96 -17.65
C GLN A 59 2.11 5.41 -16.38
N ILE A 60 1.33 4.33 -16.50
CA ILE A 60 0.68 3.68 -15.36
C ILE A 60 1.73 3.11 -14.40
N ASN A 61 2.76 2.43 -14.92
CA ASN A 61 3.86 1.92 -14.10
C ASN A 61 4.56 3.04 -13.32
N CYS A 62 4.88 4.16 -13.97
CA CYS A 62 5.45 5.35 -13.29
C CYS A 62 4.55 5.83 -12.14
N THR A 63 3.23 5.89 -12.35
CA THR A 63 2.31 6.31 -11.29
C THR A 63 2.17 5.28 -10.17
N SER A 64 2.24 3.98 -10.51
CA SER A 64 2.22 2.88 -9.53
C SER A 64 3.44 2.93 -8.62
N LEU A 65 4.64 3.13 -9.18
CA LEU A 65 5.88 3.28 -8.41
C LEU A 65 5.84 4.49 -7.47
N THR A 66 5.14 5.56 -7.84
CA THR A 66 4.97 6.74 -6.97
C THR A 66 4.03 6.39 -5.83
N SER A 67 2.91 5.73 -6.13
CA SER A 67 1.94 5.27 -5.12
C SER A 67 2.56 4.31 -4.11
N SER A 68 3.36 3.35 -4.57
CA SER A 68 4.05 2.38 -3.71
C SER A 68 5.12 3.04 -2.83
N THR A 69 5.87 3.99 -3.38
CA THR A 69 6.83 4.80 -2.61
C THR A 69 6.15 5.60 -1.51
N LEU A 70 5.02 6.28 -1.83
CA LEU A 70 4.27 7.06 -0.85
C LEU A 70 3.71 6.16 0.26
N HIS A 71 3.10 5.04 -0.11
CA HIS A 71 2.60 4.04 0.83
C HIS A 71 3.70 3.60 1.80
N ALA A 72 4.83 3.15 1.25
CA ALA A 72 5.96 2.64 2.03
C ALA A 72 6.49 3.66 3.05
N ILE A 73 6.65 4.92 2.65
CA ILE A 73 7.10 6.00 3.53
C ILE A 73 6.09 6.22 4.66
N LEU A 74 4.80 6.35 4.34
CA LEU A 74 3.75 6.58 5.33
C LEU A 74 3.67 5.42 6.32
N THR A 75 3.69 4.18 5.84
CA THR A 75 3.62 3.00 6.71
C THR A 75 4.87 2.77 7.53
N PHE A 76 6.04 3.14 7.02
CA PHE A 76 7.28 3.06 7.78
C PHE A 76 7.22 3.97 8.99
N PHE A 77 6.88 5.25 8.81
CA PHE A 77 6.79 6.20 9.92
C PHE A 77 5.66 5.84 10.90
N ALA A 78 4.50 5.41 10.39
CA ALA A 78 3.41 4.95 11.25
C ALA A 78 3.80 3.69 12.04
N GLY A 79 4.43 2.70 11.38
CA GLY A 79 4.92 1.49 12.02
C GLY A 79 5.99 1.75 13.06
N LEU A 80 6.92 2.67 12.78
CA LEU A 80 7.96 3.09 13.72
C LEU A 80 7.35 3.75 14.94
N TYR A 81 6.38 4.64 14.73
CA TYR A 81 5.65 5.27 15.83
C TYR A 81 4.94 4.23 16.70
N ILE A 82 4.23 3.28 16.10
CA ILE A 82 3.48 2.25 16.82
C ILE A 82 4.42 1.37 17.65
N VAL A 83 5.50 0.86 17.03
CA VAL A 83 6.43 -0.06 17.70
C VAL A 83 7.19 0.62 18.84
N CYS A 84 7.55 1.89 18.69
CA CYS A 84 8.35 2.61 19.69
C CYS A 84 7.52 3.27 20.79
N PHE A 85 6.28 3.68 20.52
CA PHE A 85 5.54 4.58 21.40
C PHE A 85 4.11 4.13 21.74
N ASP A 86 3.52 3.14 21.07
CA ASP A 86 2.15 2.72 21.37
C ASP A 86 2.13 1.61 22.44
N PRO A 87 1.68 1.90 23.67
CA PRO A 87 1.64 0.89 24.74
C PRO A 87 0.61 -0.22 24.48
N ASN A 88 -0.32 -0.02 23.54
CA ASN A 88 -1.36 -1.00 23.20
C ASN A 88 -0.90 -2.00 22.13
N VAL A 89 0.37 -1.93 21.69
CA VAL A 89 0.97 -2.83 20.72
C VAL A 89 2.28 -3.38 21.28
N THR A 90 2.26 -4.63 21.70
CA THR A 90 3.43 -5.33 22.23
C THR A 90 3.62 -6.67 21.54
N TRP A 91 4.85 -7.18 21.58
CA TRP A 91 5.19 -8.50 21.11
C TRP A 91 4.72 -9.60 22.09
N GLU A 92 4.50 -9.27 23.38
CA GLU A 92 4.11 -10.21 24.43
C GLU A 92 2.63 -10.61 24.34
N PHE A 93 1.76 -9.68 23.95
CA PHE A 93 0.32 -9.89 23.81
C PHE A 93 -0.09 -9.71 22.34
N PRO A 94 -0.62 -10.77 21.70
CA PRO A 94 -0.98 -10.69 20.29
C PRO A 94 -2.20 -9.80 20.02
N ASP A 95 -3.07 -9.60 21.02
CA ASP A 95 -4.25 -8.74 20.90
C ASP A 95 -3.83 -7.26 20.89
N SER A 96 -4.33 -6.49 19.93
CA SER A 96 -3.98 -5.07 19.80
C SER A 96 -5.24 -4.21 19.81
N THR A 97 -5.36 -3.29 20.78
CA THR A 97 -6.50 -2.36 20.88
C THR A 97 -6.21 -1.00 20.26
N SER A 98 -5.00 -0.80 19.72
CA SER A 98 -4.56 0.44 19.10
C SER A 98 -5.40 0.83 17.87
N ASN A 99 -5.94 2.04 17.90
CA ASN A 99 -6.63 2.61 16.75
C ASN A 99 -5.66 3.00 15.62
N ILE A 100 -4.47 3.54 15.96
CA ILE A 100 -3.49 3.96 14.95
C ILE A 100 -2.92 2.77 14.17
N LEU A 101 -2.74 1.62 14.84
CA LEU A 101 -2.44 0.36 14.19
C LEU A 101 -3.50 0.00 13.17
N LYS A 102 -4.78 -0.05 13.58
CA LYS A 102 -5.88 -0.44 12.69
C LYS A 102 -6.06 0.52 11.52
N TRP A 103 -5.85 1.82 11.72
CA TRP A 103 -5.78 2.80 10.64
C TRP A 103 -4.66 2.48 9.65
N THR A 104 -3.46 2.20 10.15
CA THR A 104 -2.29 1.86 9.32
C THR A 104 -2.51 0.55 8.55
N GLN A 105 -3.08 -0.46 9.20
CA GLN A 105 -3.45 -1.73 8.58
C GLN A 105 -4.53 -1.55 7.51
N SER A 106 -5.57 -0.74 7.79
CA SER A 106 -6.64 -0.46 6.84
C SER A 106 -6.12 0.29 5.60
N MET A 107 -5.24 1.27 5.80
CA MET A 107 -4.56 2.00 4.73
C MET A 107 -3.70 1.06 3.88
N SER A 108 -2.96 0.16 4.52
CA SER A 108 -2.10 -0.80 3.82
C SER A 108 -2.91 -1.81 3.02
N LEU A 109 -3.98 -2.33 3.59
CA LEU A 109 -4.89 -3.22 2.90
C LEU A 109 -5.55 -2.52 1.71
N GLY A 110 -6.01 -1.28 1.87
CA GLY A 110 -6.59 -0.49 0.78
C GLY A 110 -5.58 -0.25 -0.35
N TYR A 111 -4.34 0.06 -0.01
CA TYR A 111 -3.24 0.17 -0.97
C TYR A 111 -2.98 -1.15 -1.71
N PHE A 112 -2.81 -2.28 -1.01
CA PHE A 112 -2.52 -3.56 -1.67
C PHE A 112 -3.63 -3.99 -2.63
N LEU A 113 -4.90 -3.74 -2.29
CA LEU A 113 -6.02 -3.99 -3.19
C LEU A 113 -5.96 -3.09 -4.43
N ALA A 114 -5.62 -1.81 -4.28
CA ALA A 114 -5.49 -0.88 -5.40
C ALA A 114 -4.31 -1.27 -6.30
N ASP A 115 -3.17 -1.59 -5.70
CA ASP A 115 -1.94 -2.00 -6.40
C ASP A 115 -2.14 -3.34 -7.12
N TYR A 116 -2.90 -4.27 -6.54
CA TYR A 116 -3.27 -5.52 -7.21
C TYR A 116 -4.05 -5.28 -8.51
N ILE A 117 -5.00 -4.34 -8.53
CA ILE A 117 -5.73 -3.97 -9.75
C ILE A 117 -4.79 -3.38 -10.79
N VAL A 118 -3.88 -2.50 -10.36
CA VAL A 118 -2.90 -1.88 -11.28
C VAL A 118 -1.99 -2.94 -11.87
N LEU A 119 -1.45 -3.85 -11.04
CA LEU A 119 -0.59 -4.95 -11.47
C LEU A 119 -1.27 -5.90 -12.46
N VAL A 120 -2.56 -6.22 -12.24
CA VAL A 120 -3.34 -7.03 -13.19
C VAL A 120 -3.53 -6.29 -14.52
N HIS A 121 -3.77 -4.97 -14.46
CA HIS A 121 -3.92 -4.13 -15.65
C HIS A 121 -2.61 -3.94 -16.43
N THR A 122 -1.46 -3.94 -15.74
CA THR A 122 -0.12 -3.81 -16.34
C THR A 122 0.66 -5.13 -16.33
N ARG A 123 -0.03 -6.28 -16.40
CA ARG A 123 0.57 -7.61 -16.30
C ARG A 123 1.75 -7.81 -17.26
N GLU A 124 1.66 -7.22 -18.45
CA GLU A 124 2.67 -7.27 -19.52
C GLU A 124 3.96 -6.47 -19.20
N LEU A 125 3.97 -5.65 -18.14
CA LEU A 125 5.09 -4.78 -17.78
C LEU A 125 5.89 -5.23 -16.55
N GLY A 126 5.69 -6.45 -16.06
CA GLY A 126 6.43 -6.97 -14.91
C GLY A 126 5.56 -7.38 -13.71
N GLY A 127 4.26 -7.61 -13.92
CA GLY A 127 3.39 -8.31 -12.97
C GLY A 127 3.75 -9.79 -12.86
N THR A 128 4.97 -10.09 -12.41
CA THR A 128 5.48 -11.46 -12.30
C THR A 128 4.71 -12.23 -11.22
N GLY A 129 4.59 -13.55 -11.38
CA GLY A 129 3.94 -14.43 -10.39
C GLY A 129 4.37 -14.20 -8.93
N PRO A 130 5.68 -13.99 -8.65
CA PRO A 130 6.16 -13.69 -7.29
C PRO A 130 5.59 -12.39 -6.69
N VAL A 131 5.44 -11.32 -7.47
CA VAL A 131 4.88 -10.05 -6.99
C VAL A 131 3.40 -10.24 -6.65
N LEU A 132 2.63 -10.89 -7.54
CA LEU A 132 1.22 -11.19 -7.26
C LEU A 132 1.06 -12.08 -6.02
N PHE A 133 1.93 -13.06 -5.82
CA PHE A 133 1.96 -13.89 -4.61
C PHE A 133 2.29 -13.06 -3.36
N HIS A 134 3.27 -12.15 -3.43
CA HIS A 134 3.60 -11.26 -2.34
C HIS A 134 2.40 -10.38 -1.94
N HIS A 135 1.74 -9.71 -2.90
CA HIS A 135 0.59 -8.87 -2.60
C HIS A 135 -0.62 -9.65 -2.07
N THR A 136 -0.88 -10.84 -2.60
CA THR A 136 -1.98 -11.70 -2.13
C THR A 136 -1.72 -12.23 -0.71
N SER A 137 -0.50 -12.69 -0.43
CA SER A 137 -0.12 -13.15 0.92
C SER A 137 -0.13 -12.01 1.94
N ALA A 138 0.35 -10.81 1.58
CA ALA A 138 0.26 -9.63 2.42
C ALA A 138 -1.21 -9.25 2.70
N THR A 139 -2.05 -9.18 1.66
CA THR A 139 -3.49 -8.90 1.79
C THR A 139 -4.17 -9.90 2.72
N ALA A 140 -3.91 -11.20 2.56
CA ALA A 140 -4.46 -12.24 3.42
C ALA A 140 -4.00 -12.07 4.88
N ALA A 141 -2.71 -11.80 5.12
CA ALA A 141 -2.18 -11.58 6.45
C ALA A 141 -2.82 -10.38 7.17
N PHE A 142 -3.01 -9.26 6.46
CA PHE A 142 -3.69 -8.08 7.02
C PHE A 142 -5.18 -8.31 7.26
N LEU A 143 -5.87 -9.04 6.39
CA LEU A 143 -7.27 -9.43 6.59
C LEU A 143 -7.43 -10.29 7.85
N VAL A 144 -6.57 -11.30 8.03
CA VAL A 144 -6.58 -12.15 9.22
C VAL A 144 -6.27 -11.33 10.48
N SER A 145 -5.26 -10.45 10.42
CA SER A 145 -4.88 -9.59 11.55
C SER A 145 -6.03 -8.66 11.97
N LEU A 146 -6.70 -8.02 11.01
CA LEU A 146 -7.86 -7.14 11.25
C LEU A 146 -9.07 -7.92 11.75
N TRP A 147 -9.35 -9.10 11.19
CA TRP A 147 -10.50 -9.93 11.56
C TRP A 147 -10.41 -10.46 12.99
N TYR A 148 -9.25 -10.99 13.37
CA TYR A 148 -9.05 -11.55 14.70
C TYR A 148 -8.53 -10.54 15.72
N ASN A 149 -8.24 -9.30 15.30
CA ASN A 149 -7.65 -8.25 16.12
C ASN A 149 -6.32 -8.67 16.78
N LYS A 150 -5.52 -9.45 16.03
CA LYS A 150 -4.29 -10.09 16.52
C LYS A 150 -3.08 -9.75 15.66
N MET A 151 -1.89 -9.96 16.22
CA MET A 151 -0.60 -9.82 15.53
C MET A 151 -0.27 -8.38 15.10
N GLY A 152 -0.76 -7.39 15.86
CA GLY A 152 -0.53 -5.97 15.54
C GLY A 152 0.96 -5.62 15.45
N TRP A 153 1.74 -6.06 16.44
CA TRP A 153 3.18 -5.80 16.49
C TRP A 153 3.92 -6.38 15.27
N TYR A 154 3.62 -7.64 14.89
CA TYR A 154 4.21 -8.27 13.71
C TYR A 154 3.81 -7.58 12.40
N SER A 155 2.57 -7.09 12.32
CA SER A 155 2.12 -6.33 11.15
C SER A 155 2.88 -5.02 11.01
N CYS A 156 3.20 -4.33 12.11
CA CYS A 156 4.06 -3.15 12.12
C CYS A 156 5.49 -3.48 11.72
N PHE A 157 6.06 -4.58 12.22
CA PHE A 157 7.41 -5.00 11.83
C PHE A 157 7.50 -5.26 10.32
N ARG A 158 6.48 -5.90 9.75
CA ARG A 158 6.36 -6.05 8.29
C ARG A 158 6.25 -4.70 7.57
N LEU A 159 5.47 -3.75 8.10
CA LEU A 159 5.37 -2.38 7.56
C LEU A 159 6.70 -1.63 7.59
N LEU A 160 7.56 -1.87 8.59
CA LEU A 160 8.89 -1.28 8.64
C LEU A 160 9.77 -1.74 7.47
N SER A 161 9.62 -2.99 7.03
CA SER A 161 10.42 -3.55 5.93
C SER A 161 10.11 -2.92 4.55
N GLU A 162 8.94 -2.29 4.42
CA GLU A 162 8.57 -1.53 3.21
C GLU A 162 9.47 -0.32 2.96
N PHE A 163 10.24 0.14 3.94
CA PHE A 163 11.17 1.25 3.74
C PHE A 163 12.24 0.96 2.69
N SER A 164 12.45 -0.30 2.31
CA SER A 164 13.28 -0.67 1.16
C SER A 164 12.66 -0.30 -0.20
N THR A 165 11.32 -0.25 -0.30
CA THR A 165 10.55 0.00 -1.53
C THR A 165 10.91 1.32 -2.23
N PRO A 166 11.04 2.47 -1.54
CA PRO A 166 11.54 3.72 -2.14
C PRO A 166 12.89 3.57 -2.87
N PHE A 167 13.82 2.79 -2.32
CA PHE A 167 15.14 2.59 -2.93
C PHE A 167 15.07 1.71 -4.19
N VAL A 168 14.26 0.66 -4.15
CA VAL A 168 13.99 -0.20 -5.33
C VAL A 168 13.32 0.61 -6.43
N ASN A 169 12.30 1.41 -6.08
CA ASN A 169 11.59 2.26 -7.03
C ASN A 169 12.49 3.36 -7.60
N PHE A 170 13.36 3.97 -6.78
CA PHE A 170 14.32 4.97 -7.24
C PHE A 170 15.24 4.41 -8.34
N SER A 171 15.72 3.18 -8.18
CA SER A 171 16.47 2.48 -9.24
C SER A 171 15.64 2.38 -10.53
N HIS A 172 14.36 2.04 -10.44
CA HIS A 172 13.49 1.98 -11.61
C HIS A 172 13.31 3.36 -12.29
N TYR A 173 13.13 4.44 -11.52
CA TYR A 173 13.03 5.80 -12.08
C TYR A 173 14.25 6.19 -12.90
N THR A 174 15.44 5.81 -12.44
CA THR A 174 16.69 6.10 -13.17
C THR A 174 16.81 5.30 -14.48
N ASN A 175 16.11 4.17 -14.58
CA ASN A 175 16.12 3.29 -15.74
C ASN A 175 15.01 3.58 -16.78
N PHE A 176 14.07 4.50 -16.50
CA PHE A 176 13.02 4.91 -17.46
C PHE A 176 13.55 5.44 -18.81
N LYS A 177 14.85 5.71 -18.94
CA LYS A 177 15.49 6.11 -20.20
C LYS A 177 15.59 4.99 -21.25
N ARG A 178 15.24 3.74 -20.94
CA ARG A 178 15.41 2.59 -21.86
C ARG A 178 14.07 2.02 -22.35
N ASN A 179 13.59 2.55 -23.48
CA ASN A 179 12.61 2.03 -24.45
C ASN A 179 11.25 1.47 -23.96
N CYS A 180 10.17 1.83 -24.68
CA CYS A 180 8.81 1.25 -24.55
C CYS A 180 8.71 -0.29 -24.68
N HIS A 181 9.79 -0.98 -25.04
CA HIS A 181 9.82 -2.41 -25.34
C HIS A 181 10.55 -3.28 -24.29
N PHE A 182 11.10 -2.70 -23.22
CA PHE A 182 12.03 -3.44 -22.36
C PHE A 182 11.38 -4.45 -21.39
N PHE A 183 10.06 -4.44 -21.23
CA PHE A 183 9.38 -5.36 -20.29
C PHE A 183 8.75 -6.61 -20.92
N VAL A 184 8.88 -6.80 -22.24
CA VAL A 184 8.39 -8.02 -22.92
C VAL A 184 9.43 -9.17 -22.87
N ASN A 185 10.65 -8.93 -22.39
CA ASN A 185 11.73 -9.92 -22.41
C ASN A 185 12.52 -10.01 -21.10
N LEU A 186 11.82 -10.17 -19.97
CA LEU A 186 12.39 -10.73 -18.74
C LEU A 186 11.40 -11.74 -18.13
#